data_AF-A0A9D7DFR5-F1
#
_entry.id   AF-A0A9D7DFR5-F1
#
_cell.length_a   1.000
_cell.length_b   1.000
_cell.length_c   1.000
_cell.angle_alpha   90.00
_cell.angle_beta   90.00
_cell.angle_gamma   90.00
#
_symmetry.space_group_name_H-M   'P 1'
#
loop_
_entity.id
_entity.type
_entity.pdbx_description
1 polymer ?
#
loop_
_entity_poly.entity_id
_entity_poly.type
_entity_poly.pdbx_seq_one_letter_code
_entity_poly.pdbx_strand_id
1 'polypeptide(L)'
;MLATYRATCQVMEVPKRILRQCLRAILPHWRFPGKFWLADVLGSRLAPIPPEELLVIGGIQIRIDHRLVPCRHIYYGIYEQDFVRFLQRTLHRGDVFIDLGANIGYMMAVGHQLVGEEGVVLAFEPSHTCQDQLRADNPKFPEGVHLDATAIMDRSGRFPFLDTPKVISHGFSCLFHDRQPAAGDRVYEVEAVTLDEVAEHHGLKRIACVKVDIEGAEHIALLGAEKLLRAGAVDHWLVETTNLRPMSRANNEKVVALLTGHGYRSFLPDRNGVLLPYHIDLSSVFRHDIIWRKEWRGR
;
A
#
# COMPACT_ATOMS: atom_id res chain seq x y z
N MET A 1 15.36 13.54 -41.02
CA MET A 1 15.69 13.90 -39.64
C MET A 1 14.80 13.18 -38.62
N LEU A 2 13.47 13.30 -38.67
CA LEU A 2 12.54 12.61 -37.73
C LEU A 2 12.56 11.07 -37.81
N ALA A 3 12.68 10.48 -39.01
CA ALA A 3 12.73 9.02 -39.19
C ALA A 3 14.05 8.41 -38.66
N THR A 4 15.17 9.09 -38.90
CA THR A 4 16.50 8.69 -38.41
C THR A 4 16.58 8.82 -36.88
N TYR A 5 16.01 9.89 -36.32
CA TYR A 5 15.94 10.10 -34.86
C TYR A 5 15.08 9.03 -34.16
N ARG A 6 13.93 8.66 -34.74
CA ARG A 6 13.11 7.54 -34.23
C ARG A 6 13.84 6.20 -34.27
N ALA A 7 14.59 5.92 -35.33
CA ALA A 7 15.39 4.70 -35.44
C ALA A 7 16.53 4.66 -34.40
N THR A 8 17.24 5.76 -34.18
CA THR A 8 18.30 5.84 -33.15
C THR A 8 17.75 5.72 -31.72
N CYS A 9 16.57 6.29 -31.44
CA CYS A 9 15.88 6.09 -30.17
C CYS A 9 15.52 4.61 -29.95
N GLN A 10 14.99 3.91 -30.96
CA GLN A 10 14.66 2.49 -30.85
C GLN A 10 15.88 1.59 -30.61
N VAL A 11 17.04 1.92 -31.18
CA VAL A 11 18.29 1.15 -31.00
C VAL A 11 18.85 1.28 -29.57
N MET A 12 18.69 2.44 -28.92
CA MET A 12 19.12 2.66 -27.54
C MET A 12 18.14 2.13 -26.47
N GLU A 13 16.88 1.89 -26.84
CA GLU A 13 15.85 1.38 -25.92
C GLU A 13 16.04 -0.10 -25.55
N VAL A 14 16.52 -0.93 -26.49
CA VAL A 14 16.74 -2.36 -26.22
C VAL A 14 17.80 -2.59 -25.13
N PRO A 15 19.02 -1.98 -25.20
CA PRO A 15 20.01 -2.09 -24.14
C PRO A 15 19.52 -1.56 -22.79
N LYS A 16 18.80 -0.42 -22.78
CA LYS A 16 18.24 0.14 -21.55
C LYS A 16 17.22 -0.78 -20.92
N ARG A 17 16.31 -1.36 -21.71
CA ARG A 17 15.30 -2.31 -21.24
C ARG A 17 15.94 -3.55 -20.65
N ILE A 18 16.93 -4.13 -21.32
CA ILE A 18 17.67 -5.30 -20.81
C ILE A 18 18.32 -4.95 -19.47
N LEU A 19 19.02 -3.82 -19.37
CA LEU A 19 19.66 -3.41 -18.13
C LEU A 19 18.65 -3.17 -17.00
N ARG A 20 17.50 -2.54 -17.28
CA ARG A 20 16.41 -2.39 -16.29
C ARG A 20 15.90 -3.74 -15.80
N GLN A 21 15.68 -4.69 -16.70
CA GLN A 21 15.20 -6.03 -16.35
C GLN A 21 16.24 -6.79 -15.52
N CYS A 22 17.53 -6.68 -15.85
CA CYS A 22 18.61 -7.23 -15.03
C CYS A 22 18.65 -6.60 -13.63
N LEU A 23 18.58 -5.26 -13.54
CA LEU A 23 18.53 -4.57 -12.25
C LEU A 23 17.31 -5.00 -11.43
N ARG A 24 16.14 -5.12 -12.06
CA ARG A 24 14.92 -5.61 -11.42
C ARG A 24 15.04 -7.04 -10.91
N ALA A 25 15.76 -7.90 -11.63
CA ALA A 25 16.01 -9.27 -11.19
C ALA A 25 17.03 -9.36 -10.04
N ILE A 26 17.94 -8.38 -9.91
CA ILE A 26 19.07 -8.45 -8.97
C ILE A 26 18.84 -7.61 -7.71
N LEU A 27 18.37 -6.37 -7.86
CA LEU A 27 18.23 -5.40 -6.76
C LEU A 27 17.40 -5.92 -5.58
N PRO A 28 16.31 -6.70 -5.77
CA PRO A 28 15.60 -7.26 -4.64
C PRO A 28 16.47 -8.17 -3.75
N HIS A 29 17.48 -8.83 -4.30
CA HIS A 29 18.30 -9.81 -3.59
C HIS A 29 19.61 -9.21 -3.06
N TRP A 30 20.00 -8.03 -3.53
CA TRP A 30 21.23 -7.36 -3.11
C TRP A 30 21.07 -6.60 -1.80
N ARG A 31 22.03 -6.82 -0.89
CA ARG A 31 22.02 -6.31 0.49
C ARG A 31 23.19 -5.36 0.70
N PHE A 32 23.05 -4.11 0.27
CA PHE A 32 24.06 -3.08 0.51
C PHE A 32 23.45 -1.70 0.82
N PRO A 33 24.14 -0.86 1.62
CA PRO A 33 23.73 0.53 1.84
C PRO A 33 23.70 1.32 0.54
N GLY A 34 22.63 2.06 0.28
CA GLY A 34 22.49 2.88 -0.94
C GLY A 34 21.76 2.20 -2.11
N LYS A 35 21.22 0.98 -1.94
CA LYS A 35 20.44 0.31 -2.99
C LYS A 35 19.27 1.15 -3.53
N PHE A 36 18.59 1.89 -2.66
CA PHE A 36 17.47 2.76 -3.02
C PHE A 36 17.93 3.93 -3.88
N TRP A 37 19.02 4.60 -3.49
CA TRP A 37 19.65 5.64 -4.30
C TRP A 37 20.10 5.11 -5.66
N LEU A 38 20.68 3.90 -5.72
CA LEU A 38 21.08 3.29 -6.98
C LEU A 38 19.88 3.01 -7.89
N ALA A 39 18.83 2.41 -7.34
CA ALA A 39 17.59 2.14 -8.06
C ALA A 39 16.95 3.44 -8.57
N ASP A 40 17.06 4.51 -7.81
CA ASP A 40 16.54 5.82 -8.16
C ASP A 40 17.31 6.46 -9.33
N VAL A 41 18.62 6.60 -9.18
CA VAL A 41 19.50 7.26 -10.16
C VAL A 41 19.56 6.46 -11.47
N LEU A 42 19.77 5.14 -11.39
CA LEU A 42 19.78 4.30 -12.58
C LEU A 42 18.38 4.16 -13.16
N GLY A 43 17.36 4.03 -12.32
CA GLY A 43 15.98 3.93 -12.78
C GLY A 43 15.54 5.12 -13.62
N SER A 44 15.84 6.33 -13.15
CA SER A 44 15.53 7.55 -13.91
C SER A 44 16.26 7.60 -15.25
N ARG A 45 17.55 7.23 -15.30
CA ARG A 45 18.36 7.25 -16.55
C ARG A 45 17.95 6.17 -17.55
N LEU A 46 17.50 5.03 -17.03
CA LEU A 46 17.11 3.87 -17.81
C LEU A 46 15.63 3.86 -18.15
N ALA A 47 14.85 4.85 -17.71
CA ALA A 47 13.42 4.97 -17.99
C ALA A 47 13.12 4.82 -19.50
N PRO A 48 12.01 4.14 -19.85
CA PRO A 48 11.57 4.03 -21.23
C PRO A 48 11.15 5.39 -21.81
N ILE A 49 10.94 5.43 -23.12
CA ILE A 49 10.33 6.57 -23.81
C ILE A 49 9.08 6.06 -24.55
N PRO A 50 7.84 6.43 -24.13
CA PRO A 50 7.51 7.31 -22.98
C PRO A 50 7.89 6.71 -21.62
N PRO A 51 8.00 7.52 -20.54
CA PRO A 51 8.52 7.09 -19.23
C PRO A 51 7.55 6.25 -18.40
N GLU A 52 6.44 5.81 -18.99
CA GLU A 52 5.42 5.00 -18.35
C GLU A 52 5.43 3.59 -18.93
N GLU A 53 5.36 2.57 -18.08
CA GLU A 53 5.16 1.18 -18.50
C GLU A 53 4.22 0.44 -17.55
N LEU A 54 3.61 -0.63 -18.04
CA LEU A 54 2.73 -1.49 -17.23
C LEU A 54 3.52 -2.64 -16.63
N LEU A 55 3.38 -2.79 -15.32
CA LEU A 55 3.93 -3.87 -14.51
C LEU A 55 2.81 -4.82 -14.12
N VAL A 56 2.91 -6.10 -14.49
CA VAL A 56 1.90 -7.10 -14.10
C VAL A 56 2.36 -7.84 -12.84
N ILE A 57 1.53 -7.80 -11.80
CA ILE A 57 1.72 -8.56 -10.55
C ILE A 57 0.39 -9.25 -10.23
N GLY A 58 0.40 -10.58 -10.02
CA GLY A 58 -0.82 -11.32 -9.70
C GLY A 58 -1.94 -11.15 -10.74
N GLY A 59 -1.64 -10.92 -12.01
CA GLY A 59 -2.64 -10.65 -13.05
C GLY A 59 -3.22 -9.23 -13.06
N ILE A 60 -2.78 -8.35 -12.16
CA ILE A 60 -3.18 -6.94 -12.09
C ILE A 60 -2.11 -6.07 -12.76
N GLN A 61 -2.54 -5.16 -13.62
CA GLN A 61 -1.69 -4.18 -14.30
C GLN A 61 -1.51 -2.94 -13.42
N ILE A 62 -0.26 -2.65 -13.06
CA ILE A 62 0.12 -1.45 -12.30
C ILE A 62 0.90 -0.54 -13.24
N ARG A 63 0.45 0.71 -13.39
CA ARG A 63 1.18 1.70 -14.16
C ARG A 63 2.35 2.25 -13.37
N ILE A 64 3.54 2.10 -13.94
CA ILE A 64 4.79 2.60 -13.40
C ILE A 64 5.18 3.85 -14.17
N ASP A 65 5.09 5.00 -13.51
CA ASP A 65 5.70 6.23 -14.00
C ASP A 65 7.14 6.33 -13.47
N HIS A 66 8.12 6.10 -14.35
CA HIS A 66 9.54 6.16 -14.00
C HIS A 66 10.04 7.56 -13.65
N ARG A 67 9.20 8.60 -13.70
CA ARG A 67 9.51 9.93 -13.13
C ARG A 67 9.34 9.95 -11.61
N LEU A 68 8.53 9.05 -11.05
CA LEU A 68 8.22 8.99 -9.63
C LEU A 68 9.11 7.99 -8.89
N VAL A 69 9.72 8.41 -7.77
CA VAL A 69 10.60 7.56 -6.93
C VAL A 69 9.86 6.30 -6.44
N PRO A 70 8.62 6.39 -5.89
CA PRO A 70 7.90 5.20 -5.42
C PRO A 70 7.68 4.17 -6.54
N CYS A 71 7.28 4.62 -7.73
CA CYS A 71 7.10 3.75 -8.89
C CYS A 71 8.39 3.07 -9.31
N ARG A 72 9.55 3.76 -9.26
CA ARG A 72 10.86 3.12 -9.51
C ARG A 72 11.15 2.04 -8.47
N HIS A 73 10.90 2.32 -7.19
CA HIS A 73 11.11 1.33 -6.13
C HIS A 73 10.19 0.11 -6.29
N ILE A 74 8.93 0.30 -6.71
CA ILE A 74 7.98 -0.76 -7.01
C ILE A 74 8.48 -1.60 -8.18
N TYR A 75 8.86 -0.95 -9.28
CA TYR A 75 9.39 -1.62 -10.47
C TYR A 75 10.59 -2.50 -10.14
N TYR A 76 11.53 -2.00 -9.34
CA TYR A 76 12.74 -2.74 -8.94
C TYR A 76 12.50 -3.70 -7.77
N GLY A 77 11.28 -3.87 -7.27
CA GLY A 77 10.96 -4.82 -6.19
C GLY A 77 11.63 -4.51 -4.86
N ILE A 78 11.87 -3.22 -4.58
CA ILE A 78 12.48 -2.74 -3.35
C ILE A 78 11.55 -1.85 -2.51
N TYR A 79 10.39 -1.46 -3.04
CA TYR A 79 9.35 -0.76 -2.29
C TYR A 79 8.74 -1.70 -1.24
N GLU A 80 8.63 -1.23 0.01
CA GLU A 80 8.08 -2.00 1.16
C GLU A 80 8.61 -3.45 1.25
N GLN A 81 9.86 -3.67 0.82
CA GLN A 81 10.35 -5.01 0.53
C GLN A 81 10.27 -5.98 1.72
N ASP A 82 10.57 -5.49 2.92
CA ASP A 82 10.58 -6.33 4.11
C ASP A 82 9.15 -6.74 4.50
N PHE A 83 8.16 -5.88 4.25
CA PHE A 83 6.73 -6.21 4.39
C PHE A 83 6.25 -7.17 3.33
N VAL A 84 6.63 -6.99 2.07
CA VAL A 84 6.30 -7.93 0.99
C VAL A 84 6.86 -9.32 1.31
N ARG A 85 8.09 -9.40 1.86
CA ARG A 85 8.68 -10.67 2.34
C ARG A 85 7.93 -11.25 3.53
N PHE A 86 7.44 -10.43 4.43
CA PHE A 86 6.57 -10.88 5.52
C PHE A 86 5.24 -11.45 5.00
N LEU A 87 4.58 -10.75 4.07
CA LEU A 87 3.34 -11.24 3.44
C LEU A 87 3.59 -12.56 2.70
N GLN A 88 4.70 -12.70 1.97
CA GLN A 88 5.10 -13.95 1.32
C GLN A 88 5.24 -15.15 2.26
N ARG A 89 5.45 -14.91 3.56
CA ARG A 89 5.58 -15.96 4.58
C ARG A 89 4.29 -16.26 5.33
N THR A 90 3.31 -15.38 5.20
CA THR A 90 2.18 -15.30 6.13
C THR A 90 0.86 -15.47 5.40
N LEU A 91 0.73 -14.91 4.19
CA LEU A 91 -0.43 -15.13 3.35
C LEU A 91 -0.31 -16.46 2.63
N HIS A 92 -1.40 -17.21 2.62
CA HIS A 92 -1.57 -18.49 1.98
C HIS A 92 -2.71 -18.44 0.97
N ARG A 93 -2.74 -19.44 0.07
CA ARG A 93 -3.85 -19.59 -0.87
C ARG A 93 -5.18 -19.70 -0.14
N GLY A 94 -6.20 -18.98 -0.60
CA GLY A 94 -7.52 -18.95 0.03
C GLY A 94 -7.68 -17.93 1.17
N ASP A 95 -6.61 -17.22 1.56
CA ASP A 95 -6.70 -16.20 2.59
C ASP A 95 -7.44 -14.94 2.13
N VAL A 96 -7.89 -14.15 3.10
CA VAL A 96 -8.46 -12.82 2.91
C VAL A 96 -7.40 -11.77 3.23
N PHE A 97 -7.13 -10.88 2.28
CA PHE A 97 -6.27 -9.72 2.43
C PHE A 97 -7.08 -8.45 2.20
N ILE A 98 -6.94 -7.46 3.09
CA ILE A 98 -7.61 -6.17 2.94
C ILE A 98 -6.54 -5.07 2.82
N ASP A 99 -6.67 -4.21 1.82
CA ASP A 99 -5.75 -3.10 1.52
C ASP A 99 -6.49 -1.76 1.62
N LEU A 100 -6.29 -1.04 2.72
CA LEU A 100 -6.87 0.28 2.92
C LEU A 100 -5.85 1.34 2.45
N GLY A 101 -6.24 2.10 1.42
CA GLY A 101 -5.37 3.05 0.72
C GLY A 101 -4.60 2.40 -0.43
N ALA A 102 -5.32 1.70 -1.32
CA ALA A 102 -4.70 0.89 -2.36
C ALA A 102 -3.83 1.68 -3.35
N ASN A 103 -4.03 3.01 -3.49
CA ASN A 103 -3.27 3.91 -4.35
C ASN A 103 -3.22 3.37 -5.80
N ILE A 104 -2.02 3.15 -6.37
CA ILE A 104 -1.84 2.55 -7.71
C ILE A 104 -2.01 1.02 -7.72
N GLY A 105 -2.51 0.40 -6.65
CA GLY A 105 -2.86 -1.01 -6.54
C GLY A 105 -1.69 -1.96 -6.33
N TYR A 106 -0.54 -1.48 -5.85
CA TYR A 106 0.64 -2.33 -5.64
C TYR A 106 0.39 -3.42 -4.59
N MET A 107 -0.10 -3.04 -3.40
CA MET A 107 -0.31 -3.99 -2.31
C MET A 107 -1.52 -4.89 -2.56
N MET A 108 -2.60 -4.37 -3.14
CA MET A 108 -3.69 -5.16 -3.74
C MET A 108 -3.17 -6.28 -4.66
N ALA A 109 -2.27 -5.96 -5.60
CA ALA A 109 -1.72 -6.93 -6.54
C ALA A 109 -0.78 -7.95 -5.88
N VAL A 110 0.06 -7.52 -4.94
CA VAL A 110 0.90 -8.42 -4.12
C VAL A 110 0.03 -9.36 -3.31
N GLY A 111 -1.01 -8.85 -2.64
CA GLY A 111 -1.98 -9.64 -1.90
C GLY A 111 -2.62 -10.71 -2.77
N HIS A 112 -3.14 -10.34 -3.94
CA HIS A 112 -3.78 -11.28 -4.87
C HIS A 112 -2.81 -12.34 -5.38
N GLN A 113 -1.56 -11.96 -5.70
CA GLN A 113 -0.53 -12.92 -6.11
C GLN A 113 -0.29 -14.01 -5.04
N LEU A 114 -0.44 -13.67 -3.75
CA LEU A 114 -0.16 -14.57 -2.64
C LEU A 114 -1.37 -15.41 -2.25
N VAL A 115 -2.56 -14.80 -2.18
CA VAL A 115 -3.80 -15.53 -1.80
C VAL A 115 -4.40 -16.32 -2.96
N GLY A 116 -4.05 -15.96 -4.20
CA GLY A 116 -4.52 -16.63 -5.42
C GLY A 116 -6.03 -16.52 -5.66
N GLU A 117 -6.51 -17.23 -6.68
CA GLU A 117 -7.91 -17.18 -7.15
C GLU A 117 -8.93 -17.75 -6.14
N GLU A 118 -8.47 -18.55 -5.17
CA GLU A 118 -9.31 -19.07 -4.08
C GLU A 118 -9.43 -18.08 -2.92
N GLY A 119 -8.57 -17.05 -2.88
CA GLY A 119 -8.55 -16.03 -1.86
C GLY A 119 -9.37 -14.81 -2.24
N VAL A 120 -9.43 -13.85 -1.31
CA VAL A 120 -10.16 -12.60 -1.50
C VAL A 120 -9.25 -11.43 -1.18
N VAL A 121 -9.21 -10.44 -2.06
CA VAL A 121 -8.57 -9.14 -1.85
C VAL A 121 -9.63 -8.05 -1.88
N LEU A 122 -9.82 -7.35 -0.76
CA LEU A 122 -10.68 -6.18 -0.68
C LEU A 122 -9.80 -4.93 -0.58
N ALA A 123 -9.81 -4.10 -1.62
CA ALA A 123 -9.01 -2.89 -1.73
C ALA A 123 -9.91 -1.65 -1.72
N PHE A 124 -9.55 -0.66 -0.92
CA PHE A 124 -10.32 0.58 -0.74
C PHE A 124 -9.43 1.78 -1.08
N GLU A 125 -9.88 2.60 -2.04
CA GLU A 125 -9.16 3.79 -2.49
C GLU A 125 -10.15 4.91 -2.89
N PRO A 126 -10.39 5.90 -2.02
CA PRO A 126 -11.34 6.98 -2.31
C PRO A 126 -10.86 7.99 -3.36
N SER A 127 -9.57 8.01 -3.72
CA SER A 127 -9.04 8.87 -4.78
C SER A 127 -9.58 8.44 -6.16
N HIS A 128 -10.35 9.33 -6.79
CA HIS A 128 -10.80 9.16 -8.16
C HIS A 128 -9.59 9.13 -9.11
N THR A 129 -8.54 9.90 -8.82
CA THR A 129 -7.30 9.89 -9.61
C THR A 129 -6.67 8.49 -9.65
N CYS A 130 -6.55 7.83 -8.49
CA CYS A 130 -6.00 6.48 -8.40
C CYS A 130 -6.93 5.44 -9.05
N GLN A 131 -8.23 5.53 -8.79
CA GLN A 131 -9.20 4.57 -9.31
C GLN A 131 -9.40 4.65 -10.81
N ASP A 132 -9.48 5.85 -11.38
CA ASP A 132 -9.61 6.04 -12.82
C ASP A 132 -8.41 5.40 -13.54
N GLN A 133 -7.20 5.58 -12.99
CA GLN A 133 -5.98 4.94 -13.49
C GLN A 133 -6.07 3.41 -13.39
N LEU A 134 -6.39 2.89 -12.20
CA LEU A 134 -6.47 1.45 -11.95
C LEU A 134 -7.50 0.76 -12.85
N ARG A 135 -8.69 1.35 -13.01
CA ARG A 135 -9.78 0.80 -13.84
C ARG A 135 -9.49 0.95 -15.33
N ALA A 136 -8.80 2.01 -15.76
CA ALA A 136 -8.37 2.16 -17.14
C ALA A 136 -7.36 1.08 -17.56
N ASP A 137 -6.43 0.75 -16.65
CA ASP A 137 -5.41 -0.28 -16.88
C ASP A 137 -5.94 -1.71 -16.63
N ASN A 138 -7.01 -1.85 -15.85
CA ASN A 138 -7.65 -3.11 -15.51
C ASN A 138 -9.16 -3.04 -15.78
N PRO A 139 -9.61 -3.18 -17.05
CA PRO A 139 -11.04 -3.17 -17.37
C PRO A 139 -11.82 -4.30 -16.69
N LYS A 140 -11.11 -5.37 -16.30
CA LYS A 140 -11.61 -6.43 -15.45
C LYS A 140 -10.50 -6.88 -14.50
N PHE A 141 -10.76 -6.83 -13.20
CA PHE A 141 -9.86 -7.41 -12.20
C PHE A 141 -9.97 -8.95 -12.17
N PRO A 142 -8.92 -9.66 -11.70
CA PRO A 142 -9.00 -11.09 -11.43
C PRO A 142 -10.14 -11.46 -10.47
N GLU A 143 -10.56 -12.72 -10.49
CA GLU A 143 -11.53 -13.23 -9.53
C GLU A 143 -11.02 -13.08 -8.09
N GLY A 144 -11.92 -12.77 -7.15
CA GLY A 144 -11.58 -12.52 -5.76
C GLY A 144 -10.98 -11.13 -5.48
N VAL A 145 -10.69 -10.31 -6.50
CA VAL A 145 -10.20 -8.94 -6.31
C VAL A 145 -11.33 -7.93 -6.42
N HIS A 146 -11.53 -7.14 -5.36
CA HIS A 146 -12.54 -6.09 -5.28
C HIS A 146 -11.87 -4.75 -4.99
N LEU A 147 -12.09 -3.77 -5.86
CA LEU A 147 -11.65 -2.38 -5.67
C LEU A 147 -12.86 -1.49 -5.47
N ASP A 148 -12.92 -0.80 -4.34
CA ASP A 148 -14.02 0.10 -3.97
C ASP A 148 -13.53 1.54 -3.73
N ALA A 149 -14.42 2.51 -4.00
CA ALA A 149 -14.23 3.94 -3.79
C ALA A 149 -14.52 4.41 -2.37
N THR A 150 -14.97 3.51 -1.52
CA THR A 150 -15.42 3.81 -0.17
C THR A 150 -14.24 4.05 0.77
N ALA A 151 -14.33 5.07 1.61
CA ALA A 151 -13.40 5.30 2.71
C ALA A 151 -13.73 4.40 3.91
N ILE A 152 -12.71 3.88 4.59
CA ILE A 152 -12.92 3.16 5.85
C ILE A 152 -12.79 4.13 7.02
N MET A 153 -13.84 4.22 7.83
CA MET A 153 -13.96 5.16 8.96
C MET A 153 -14.55 4.50 10.20
N ASP A 154 -14.75 5.28 11.26
CA ASP A 154 -15.38 4.87 12.52
C ASP A 154 -16.91 4.79 12.42
N ARG A 155 -17.51 5.29 11.34
CA ARG A 155 -18.95 5.28 11.08
C ARG A 155 -19.26 5.44 9.60
N SER A 156 -20.45 5.00 9.22
CA SER A 156 -20.92 5.07 7.84
C SER A 156 -21.57 6.41 7.52
N GLY A 157 -21.46 6.86 6.28
CA GLY A 157 -22.01 8.13 5.83
C GLY A 157 -21.31 8.67 4.60
N ARG A 158 -21.53 9.95 4.30
CA ARG A 158 -20.81 10.67 3.26
C ARG A 158 -19.92 11.72 3.89
N PHE A 159 -18.69 11.80 3.42
CA PHE A 159 -17.68 12.70 3.98
C PHE A 159 -16.92 13.41 2.86
N PRO A 160 -16.47 14.66 3.12
CA PRO A 160 -15.60 15.35 2.19
C PRO A 160 -14.23 14.69 2.14
N PHE A 161 -13.78 14.38 0.93
CA PHE A 161 -12.46 13.87 0.62
C PHE A 161 -11.68 14.89 -0.17
N LEU A 162 -10.43 15.13 0.22
CA LEU A 162 -9.50 15.99 -0.50
C LEU A 162 -8.58 15.12 -1.36
N ASP A 163 -8.80 15.14 -2.67
CA ASP A 163 -7.96 14.44 -3.63
C ASP A 163 -6.94 15.39 -4.26
N THR A 164 -5.69 14.95 -4.38
CA THR A 164 -4.62 15.76 -4.96
C THR A 164 -4.02 15.10 -6.20
N PRO A 165 -3.69 15.86 -7.26
CA PRO A 165 -3.00 15.30 -8.43
C PRO A 165 -1.66 14.62 -8.11
N LYS A 166 -1.10 14.88 -6.92
CA LYS A 166 0.15 14.30 -6.42
C LYS A 166 -0.03 13.02 -5.62
N VAL A 167 -1.25 12.51 -5.48
CA VAL A 167 -1.59 11.34 -4.63
C VAL A 167 -0.71 10.12 -4.93
N ILE A 168 -0.45 9.86 -6.21
CA ILE A 168 0.42 8.75 -6.66
C ILE A 168 1.88 8.94 -6.20
N SER A 169 2.34 10.18 -6.10
CA SER A 169 3.75 10.50 -5.81
C SER A 169 4.06 10.67 -4.32
N HIS A 170 3.07 11.05 -3.50
CA HIS A 170 3.28 11.43 -2.11
C HIS A 170 2.17 11.01 -1.13
N GLY A 171 1.10 10.35 -1.59
CA GLY A 171 0.00 9.88 -0.75
C GLY A 171 -0.86 10.96 -0.07
N PHE A 172 -0.66 12.25 -0.37
CA PHE A 172 -1.33 13.36 0.34
C PHE A 172 -2.85 13.56 0.12
N SER A 173 -3.59 12.53 -0.32
CA SER A 173 -5.05 12.58 -0.33
C SER A 173 -5.56 12.11 1.03
N CYS A 174 -6.40 12.91 1.67
CA CYS A 174 -6.83 12.66 3.04
C CYS A 174 -8.26 13.13 3.26
N LEU A 175 -8.89 12.63 4.33
CA LEU A 175 -10.11 13.24 4.86
C LEU A 175 -9.76 14.63 5.42
N PHE A 176 -10.69 15.59 5.33
CA PHE A 176 -10.47 17.06 5.41
C PHE A 176 -9.86 17.65 6.71
N HIS A 177 -9.25 16.85 7.59
CA HIS A 177 -8.75 17.33 8.88
C HIS A 177 -7.31 17.87 8.87
N ASP A 178 -6.50 17.61 7.83
CA ASP A 178 -5.05 17.79 7.95
C ASP A 178 -4.43 18.92 7.13
N ARG A 179 -5.13 19.47 6.12
CA ARG A 179 -4.67 20.68 5.40
C ARG A 179 -5.79 21.39 4.65
N GLN A 180 -5.64 22.70 4.48
CA GLN A 180 -6.48 23.46 3.54
C GLN A 180 -6.20 23.02 2.10
N PRO A 181 -7.23 22.97 1.23
CA PRO A 181 -7.04 22.68 -0.19
C PRO A 181 -6.03 23.64 -0.83
N ALA A 182 -5.05 23.09 -1.55
CA ALA A 182 -4.12 23.87 -2.35
C ALA A 182 -4.59 23.99 -3.80
N ALA A 183 -3.96 24.87 -4.59
CA ALA A 183 -4.26 25.02 -6.00
C ALA A 183 -4.08 23.68 -6.75
N GLY A 184 -5.14 23.21 -7.41
CA GLY A 184 -5.17 21.95 -8.14
C GLY A 184 -5.71 20.75 -7.36
N ASP A 185 -5.93 20.89 -6.04
CA ASP A 185 -6.63 19.87 -5.26
C ASP A 185 -8.14 19.86 -5.62
N ARG A 186 -8.76 18.69 -5.53
CA ARG A 186 -10.19 18.48 -5.77
C ARG A 186 -10.84 18.07 -4.46
N VAL A 187 -12.05 18.55 -4.22
CA VAL A 187 -12.85 18.15 -3.05
C VAL A 187 -14.17 17.57 -3.55
N TYR A 188 -14.50 16.38 -3.08
CA TYR A 188 -15.77 15.71 -3.38
C TYR A 188 -16.21 14.83 -2.22
N GLU A 189 -17.48 14.47 -2.22
CA GLU A 189 -18.06 13.59 -1.21
C GLU A 189 -17.82 12.13 -1.57
N VAL A 190 -17.23 11.37 -0.65
CA VAL A 190 -17.08 9.92 -0.75
C VAL A 190 -18.00 9.23 0.24
N GLU A 191 -18.46 8.04 -0.13
CA GLU A 191 -19.07 7.12 0.83
C GLU A 191 -17.99 6.63 1.80
N ALA A 192 -18.37 6.47 3.06
CA ALA A 192 -17.57 5.83 4.06
C ALA A 192 -18.37 4.75 4.78
N VAL A 193 -17.69 3.68 5.18
CA VAL A 193 -18.23 2.58 5.97
C VAL A 193 -17.25 2.16 7.05
N THR A 194 -17.72 1.34 8.00
CA THR A 194 -16.83 0.73 9.00
C THR A 194 -16.23 -0.58 8.48
N LEU A 195 -15.04 -0.94 8.97
CA LEU A 195 -14.42 -2.21 8.59
C LEU A 195 -15.22 -3.42 9.13
N ASP A 196 -15.90 -3.26 10.27
CA ASP A 196 -16.84 -4.25 10.79
C ASP A 196 -18.02 -4.49 9.82
N GLU A 197 -18.59 -3.43 9.21
CA GLU A 197 -19.64 -3.56 8.18
C GLU A 197 -19.13 -4.25 6.92
N VAL A 198 -17.91 -3.94 6.47
CA VAL A 198 -17.27 -4.64 5.34
C VAL A 198 -17.14 -6.13 5.66
N ALA A 199 -16.64 -6.48 6.84
CA ALA A 199 -16.50 -7.87 7.25
C ALA A 199 -17.86 -8.59 7.32
N GLU A 200 -18.89 -7.94 7.83
CA GLU A 200 -20.25 -8.49 7.89
C GLU A 200 -20.83 -8.69 6.49
N HIS A 201 -20.73 -7.69 5.60
CA HIS A 201 -21.22 -7.74 4.22
C HIS A 201 -20.62 -8.90 3.42
N HIS A 202 -19.30 -9.11 3.56
CA HIS A 202 -18.58 -10.19 2.88
C HIS A 202 -18.61 -11.53 3.65
N GLY A 203 -19.27 -11.60 4.81
CA GLY A 203 -19.33 -12.81 5.64
C GLY A 203 -17.96 -13.29 6.16
N LEU A 204 -17.02 -12.35 6.37
CA LEU A 204 -15.65 -12.64 6.74
C LEU A 204 -15.55 -13.05 8.21
N LYS A 205 -15.13 -14.31 8.45
CA LYS A 205 -14.92 -14.84 9.81
C LYS A 205 -13.50 -14.66 10.32
N ARG A 206 -12.54 -14.60 9.39
CA ARG A 206 -11.11 -14.44 9.67
C ARG A 206 -10.46 -13.71 8.50
N ILE A 207 -9.54 -12.82 8.80
CA ILE A 207 -8.78 -12.03 7.83
C ILE A 207 -7.30 -12.24 8.14
N ALA A 208 -6.54 -12.69 7.15
CA ALA A 208 -5.13 -13.03 7.35
C ALA A 208 -4.30 -11.76 7.57
N CYS A 209 -4.56 -10.71 6.80
CA CYS A 209 -3.90 -9.42 7.01
C CYS A 209 -4.76 -8.25 6.53
N VAL A 210 -4.74 -7.15 7.31
CA VAL A 210 -5.28 -5.86 6.91
C VAL A 210 -4.13 -4.86 6.86
N LYS A 211 -3.87 -4.27 5.69
CA LYS A 211 -2.98 -3.10 5.55
C LYS A 211 -3.81 -1.82 5.75
N VAL A 212 -3.29 -0.91 6.57
CA VAL A 212 -3.89 0.38 6.88
C VAL A 212 -2.86 1.47 6.59
N ASP A 213 -2.99 2.09 5.43
CA ASP A 213 -2.11 3.15 4.94
C ASP A 213 -2.97 4.19 4.21
N ILE A 214 -3.64 5.02 5.01
CA ILE A 214 -4.68 5.95 4.56
C ILE A 214 -4.34 7.38 4.96
N GLU A 215 -3.04 7.63 5.12
CA GLU A 215 -2.41 8.94 5.21
C GLU A 215 -3.00 9.82 6.31
N GLY A 216 -3.08 9.28 7.53
CA GLY A 216 -3.42 9.99 8.76
C GLY A 216 -4.77 9.62 9.38
N ALA A 217 -5.57 8.79 8.70
CA ALA A 217 -6.86 8.32 9.20
C ALA A 217 -6.81 6.91 9.85
N GLU A 218 -5.61 6.37 10.10
CA GLU A 218 -5.42 4.99 10.58
C GLU A 218 -6.17 4.74 11.90
N HIS A 219 -6.10 5.68 12.85
CA HIS A 219 -6.82 5.53 14.12
C HIS A 219 -8.34 5.49 13.92
N ILE A 220 -8.88 6.26 12.97
CA ILE A 220 -10.31 6.34 12.69
C ILE A 220 -10.79 5.04 12.05
N ALA A 221 -10.06 4.54 11.05
CA ALA A 221 -10.38 3.26 10.42
C ALA A 221 -10.34 2.10 11.43
N LEU A 222 -9.36 2.09 12.35
CA LEU A 222 -9.28 1.07 13.40
C LEU A 222 -10.42 1.16 14.43
N LEU A 223 -10.95 2.36 14.72
CA LEU A 223 -12.16 2.50 15.55
C LEU A 223 -13.38 1.84 14.89
N GLY A 224 -13.47 1.88 13.56
CA GLY A 224 -14.48 1.17 12.77
C GLY A 224 -14.28 -0.34 12.69
N ALA A 225 -13.26 -0.90 13.35
CA ALA A 225 -12.97 -2.32 13.39
C ALA A 225 -13.14 -2.91 14.81
N GLU A 226 -13.99 -2.30 15.64
CA GLU A 226 -14.12 -2.63 17.06
C GLU A 226 -14.46 -4.11 17.30
N LYS A 227 -15.43 -4.67 16.55
CA LYS A 227 -15.82 -6.07 16.66
C LYS A 227 -14.69 -6.99 16.20
N LEU A 228 -14.04 -6.68 15.06
CA LEU A 228 -12.89 -7.43 14.54
C LEU A 228 -11.71 -7.45 15.54
N LEU A 229 -11.37 -6.29 16.12
CA LEU A 229 -10.31 -6.14 17.12
C LEU A 229 -10.63 -6.91 18.39
N ARG A 230 -11.87 -6.81 18.89
CA ARG A 230 -12.35 -7.54 20.07
C ARG A 230 -12.29 -9.05 19.85
N ALA A 231 -12.82 -9.53 18.72
CA ALA A 231 -12.83 -10.95 18.36
C ALA A 231 -11.41 -11.50 18.10
N GLY A 232 -10.46 -10.64 17.69
CA GLY A 232 -9.17 -11.11 17.17
C GLY A 232 -9.33 -11.84 15.84
N ALA A 233 -10.26 -11.36 15.00
CA ALA A 233 -10.57 -11.96 13.70
C ALA A 233 -9.52 -11.63 12.63
N VAL A 234 -8.68 -10.62 12.87
CA VAL A 234 -7.56 -10.25 12.01
C VAL A 234 -6.27 -10.79 12.61
N ASP A 235 -5.55 -11.64 11.88
CA ASP A 235 -4.30 -12.23 12.37
C ASP A 235 -3.18 -11.18 12.45
N HIS A 236 -3.10 -10.32 11.43
CA HIS A 236 -2.07 -9.30 11.28
C HIS A 236 -2.66 -7.95 10.83
N TRP A 237 -2.40 -6.89 11.59
CA TRP A 237 -2.60 -5.52 11.12
C TRP A 237 -1.27 -4.93 10.72
N LEU A 238 -1.14 -4.45 9.50
CA LEU A 238 0.02 -3.71 9.03
C LEU A 238 -0.39 -2.24 8.94
N VAL A 239 0.13 -1.39 9.82
CA VAL A 239 -0.34 0.00 9.95
C VAL A 239 0.83 0.96 9.68
N GLU A 240 0.68 1.86 8.70
CA GLU A 240 1.66 2.93 8.48
C GLU A 240 1.74 3.78 9.75
N THR A 241 2.92 3.87 10.37
CA THR A 241 3.13 4.62 11.60
C THR A 241 4.29 5.60 11.41
N THR A 242 3.97 6.90 11.41
CA THR A 242 4.95 7.98 11.18
C THR A 242 4.87 9.12 12.19
N ASN A 243 5.98 9.42 12.86
CA ASN A 243 6.10 10.54 13.79
C ASN A 243 6.80 11.76 13.18
N LEU A 244 6.87 11.83 11.85
CA LEU A 244 7.53 12.94 11.13
C LEU A 244 6.84 14.30 11.35
N ARG A 245 5.54 14.29 11.67
CA ARG A 245 4.72 15.50 11.87
C ARG A 245 3.95 15.40 13.19
N PRO A 246 3.67 16.53 13.89
CA PRO A 246 2.93 16.52 15.15
C PRO A 246 1.55 15.83 15.06
N MET A 247 0.80 16.05 13.97
CA MET A 247 -0.51 15.43 13.78
C MET A 247 -0.39 13.91 13.60
N SER A 248 0.56 13.47 12.76
CA SER A 248 0.84 12.05 12.57
C SER A 248 1.28 11.36 13.86
N ARG A 249 2.03 12.06 14.72
CA ARG A 249 2.35 11.57 16.07
C ARG A 249 1.10 11.38 16.94
N ALA A 250 0.19 12.36 16.98
CA ALA A 250 -1.04 12.25 17.77
C ALA A 250 -1.96 11.12 17.27
N ASN A 251 -2.03 10.91 15.95
CA ASN A 251 -2.70 9.76 15.35
C ASN A 251 -2.05 8.44 15.82
N ASN A 252 -0.72 8.32 15.73
CA ASN A 252 -0.03 7.10 16.12
C ASN A 252 -0.14 6.80 17.62
N GLU A 253 -0.11 7.81 18.48
CA GLU A 253 -0.35 7.65 19.93
C GLU A 253 -1.70 6.96 20.17
N LYS A 254 -2.75 7.34 19.43
CA LYS A 254 -4.07 6.71 19.49
C LYS A 254 -4.07 5.29 18.92
N VAL A 255 -3.42 5.07 17.77
CA VAL A 255 -3.27 3.73 17.16
C VAL A 255 -2.62 2.76 18.14
N VAL A 256 -1.48 3.17 18.73
CA VAL A 256 -0.73 2.37 19.71
C VAL A 256 -1.60 2.07 20.93
N ALA A 257 -2.25 3.08 21.51
CA ALA A 257 -3.11 2.90 22.67
C ALA A 257 -4.28 1.93 22.39
N LEU A 258 -4.92 2.05 21.22
CA LEU A 258 -6.04 1.20 20.83
C LEU A 258 -5.59 -0.26 20.65
N LEU A 259 -4.57 -0.51 19.83
CA LEU A 259 -4.13 -1.87 19.51
C LEU A 259 -3.53 -2.58 20.73
N THR A 260 -2.74 -1.88 21.56
CA THR A 260 -2.25 -2.44 22.83
C THR A 260 -3.39 -2.71 23.82
N GLY A 261 -4.39 -1.82 23.90
CA GLY A 261 -5.59 -2.01 24.72
C GLY A 261 -6.40 -3.25 24.31
N HIS A 262 -6.38 -3.62 23.03
CA HIS A 262 -6.98 -4.86 22.53
C HIS A 262 -6.04 -6.09 22.64
N GLY A 263 -4.86 -5.95 23.25
CA GLY A 263 -3.91 -7.04 23.50
C GLY A 263 -3.02 -7.41 22.30
N TYR A 264 -2.91 -6.53 21.30
CA TYR A 264 -1.95 -6.71 20.21
C TYR A 264 -0.56 -6.23 20.64
N ARG A 265 0.47 -6.84 20.06
CA ARG A 265 1.87 -6.42 20.20
C ARG A 265 2.45 -6.03 18.85
N SER A 266 3.40 -5.10 18.89
CA SER A 266 4.07 -4.52 17.72
C SER A 266 5.33 -5.28 17.33
N PHE A 267 5.52 -5.44 16.02
CA PHE A 267 6.64 -6.12 15.39
C PHE A 267 7.10 -5.35 14.15
N LEU A 268 8.38 -5.51 13.80
CA LEU A 268 8.91 -5.16 12.49
C LEU A 268 9.42 -6.42 11.80
N PRO A 269 9.20 -6.58 10.49
CA PRO A 269 9.83 -7.66 9.76
C PRO A 269 11.32 -7.37 9.57
N ASP A 270 12.15 -8.39 9.74
CA ASP A 270 13.51 -8.35 9.27
C ASP A 270 13.57 -8.42 7.74
N ARG A 271 14.78 -8.31 7.19
CA ARG A 271 15.05 -8.45 5.74
C ARG A 271 14.67 -9.80 5.11
N ASN A 272 14.24 -10.77 5.89
CA ASN A 272 13.73 -12.07 5.43
C ASN A 272 12.22 -12.20 5.67
N GLY A 273 11.54 -11.17 6.18
CA GLY A 273 10.11 -11.19 6.53
C GLY A 273 9.81 -11.86 7.87
N VAL A 274 10.80 -12.09 8.74
CA VAL A 274 10.60 -12.65 10.08
C VAL A 274 10.27 -11.53 11.05
N LEU A 275 9.18 -11.68 11.80
CA LEU A 275 8.76 -10.68 12.78
C LEU A 275 9.70 -10.65 13.99
N LEU A 276 10.24 -9.46 14.26
CA LEU A 276 11.01 -9.14 15.45
C LEU A 276 10.17 -8.22 16.34
N PRO A 277 10.08 -8.49 17.66
CA PRO A 277 9.40 -7.59 18.58
C PRO A 277 9.95 -6.16 18.45
N TYR A 278 9.05 -5.19 18.36
CA TYR A 278 9.43 -3.79 18.20
C TYR A 278 8.81 -2.95 19.32
N HIS A 279 9.65 -2.24 20.05
CA HIS A 279 9.20 -1.29 21.06
C HIS A 279 9.05 0.07 20.40
N ILE A 280 7.81 0.58 20.36
CA ILE A 280 7.52 1.86 19.73
C ILE A 280 7.94 2.99 20.68
N ASP A 281 9.01 3.69 20.32
CA ASP A 281 9.41 4.91 21.01
C ASP A 281 8.80 6.13 20.32
N LEU A 282 7.66 6.58 20.83
CA LEU A 282 6.94 7.75 20.31
C LEU A 282 7.66 9.08 20.56
N SER A 283 8.74 9.09 21.34
CA SER A 283 9.60 10.27 21.51
C SER A 283 10.61 10.44 20.37
N SER A 284 10.89 9.36 19.63
CA SER A 284 11.79 9.36 18.49
C SER A 284 11.09 9.70 17.17
N VAL A 285 11.83 10.28 16.22
CA VAL A 285 11.35 10.52 14.86
C VAL A 285 11.55 9.24 14.04
N PHE A 286 10.45 8.67 13.55
CA PHE A 286 10.49 7.48 12.70
C PHE A 286 9.34 7.46 11.69
N ARG A 287 9.48 6.62 10.67
CA ARG A 287 8.41 6.19 9.76
C ARG A 287 8.62 4.70 9.49
N HIS A 288 7.68 3.88 9.93
CA HIS A 288 7.69 2.43 9.72
C HIS A 288 6.26 1.93 9.56
N ASP A 289 6.06 0.91 8.73
CA ASP A 289 4.84 0.12 8.81
C ASP A 289 4.99 -0.87 9.97
N ILE A 290 4.10 -0.80 10.96
CA ILE A 290 4.21 -1.63 12.15
C ILE A 290 3.22 -2.76 12.02
N ILE A 291 3.69 -3.99 12.25
CA ILE A 291 2.86 -5.17 12.24
C ILE A 291 2.36 -5.43 13.66
N TRP A 292 1.05 -5.57 13.81
CA TRP A 292 0.39 -5.87 15.05
C TRP A 292 -0.26 -7.23 14.99
N ARG A 293 0.05 -8.06 16.00
CA ARG A 293 -0.50 -9.40 16.13
C ARG A 293 -0.89 -9.66 17.58
N LYS A 294 -2.01 -10.36 17.81
CA LYS A 294 -2.32 -10.95 19.12
C LYS A 294 -1.39 -12.14 19.37
N GLU A 295 -0.68 -12.13 20.49
CA GLU A 295 -0.04 -13.37 20.95
C GLU A 295 -1.15 -14.37 21.27
N TRP A 296 -1.08 -15.55 20.65
CA TRP A 296 -2.01 -16.63 20.94
C TRP A 296 -1.83 -17.00 22.40
N ARG A 297 -2.83 -16.71 23.24
CA ARG A 297 -2.90 -17.32 24.56
C ARG A 297 -3.18 -18.79 24.32
N GLY A 298 -2.12 -19.61 24.34
CA GLY A 298 -2.25 -21.06 24.25
C GLY A 298 -3.36 -21.53 25.20
N ARG A 299 -4.33 -22.25 24.67
CA ARG A 299 -5.15 -23.15 25.46
C ARG A 299 -4.45 -24.49 25.53
#